data_AF-A0A1G9YUH2-F1
#
_entry.id   AF-A0A1G9YUH2-F1
#
_cell.length_a   1.000
_cell.length_b   1.000
_cell.length_c   1.000
_cell.angle_alpha   90.00
_cell.angle_beta   90.00
_cell.angle_gamma   90.00
#
_symmetry.space_group_name_H-M   'P 1'
#
loop_
_entity.id
_entity.type
_entity.pdbx_description
1 polymer ?
#
loop_
_entity_poly.entity_id
_entity_poly.type
_entity_poly.pdbx_seq_one_letter_code
_entity_poly.pdbx_strand_id
1 'polypeptide(L)'
;YVFNWDSPLTTGEQLQRFPSNTKMISQVYDEDVVNDHRLAIDIYKHINIPAGEKDFIYVRSSVIGDYRYVTDHVMPSSRSAYDALDYYAVYRLLDAMMDYSFNGSAAAKKVALGSGSPEQITMPSFNGQAMSPLEVTDMPTPRYPQIRYQFPCGSATNPRIAFCE
;
A
#
# COMPACT_ATOMS: atom_id res chain seq x y z
N TYR A 1 12.24 -2.11 -16.10
CA TYR A 1 12.13 -1.50 -14.77
C TYR A 1 13.46 -1.71 -14.05
N VAL A 2 14.08 -0.65 -13.54
CA VAL A 2 15.26 -0.74 -12.68
C VAL A 2 14.81 -0.23 -11.33
N PHE A 3 14.76 -1.10 -10.32
CA PHE A 3 14.56 -0.64 -8.96
C PHE A 3 15.85 0.04 -8.51
N ASN A 4 15.79 1.34 -8.23
CA ASN A 4 16.97 2.09 -7.86
C ASN A 4 17.32 1.80 -6.39
N TRP A 5 18.02 0.70 -6.19
CA TRP A 5 18.58 0.32 -4.89
C TRP A 5 19.59 1.34 -4.36
N ASP A 6 20.17 2.18 -5.22
CA ASP A 6 21.08 3.27 -4.83
C ASP A 6 20.35 4.54 -4.39
N SER A 7 19.03 4.47 -4.14
CA SER A 7 18.30 5.60 -3.57
C SER A 7 18.89 5.96 -2.20
N PRO A 8 19.52 7.13 -2.06
CA PRO A 8 20.08 7.54 -0.78
C PRO A 8 18.98 8.03 0.16
N LEU A 9 17.70 7.72 -0.08
CA LEU A 9 16.53 8.31 0.59
C LEU A 9 15.79 7.35 1.54
N THR A 10 16.24 6.10 1.66
CA THR A 10 15.58 5.08 2.51
C THR A 10 16.49 4.52 3.60
N THR A 11 17.59 5.20 3.95
CA THR A 11 18.45 4.75 5.06
C THR A 11 17.69 4.72 6.38
N GLY A 12 18.15 3.90 7.34
CA GLY A 12 17.54 3.85 8.68
C GLY A 12 17.49 5.23 9.34
N GLU A 13 18.56 6.00 9.24
CA GLU A 13 18.61 7.37 9.76
C GLU A 13 17.54 8.28 9.13
N GLN A 14 17.28 8.14 7.82
CA GLN A 14 16.24 8.94 7.15
C GLN A 14 14.83 8.53 7.55
N LEU A 15 14.57 7.22 7.69
CA LEU A 15 13.29 6.73 8.19
C LEU A 15 12.99 7.28 9.60
N GLN A 16 14.02 7.54 10.40
CA GLN A 16 13.89 8.14 11.73
C GLN A 16 13.70 9.66 11.72
N ARG A 17 14.12 10.34 10.64
CA ARG A 17 14.03 11.80 10.49
C ARG A 17 12.68 12.30 9.97
N PHE A 18 11.75 11.41 9.62
CA PHE A 18 10.40 11.81 9.24
C PHE A 18 9.74 12.59 10.38
N PRO A 19 9.15 13.78 10.10
CA PRO A 19 8.41 14.53 11.11
C PRO A 19 7.25 13.70 11.68
N SER A 20 7.00 13.80 12.98
CA SER A 20 5.93 13.05 13.67
C SER A 20 4.52 13.42 13.19
N ASN A 21 4.35 14.55 12.50
CA ASN A 21 3.10 14.96 11.88
C ASN A 21 2.94 14.45 10.43
N THR A 22 3.85 13.61 9.94
CA THR A 22 3.73 12.95 8.63
C THR A 22 2.61 11.92 8.65
N LYS A 23 1.87 11.79 7.55
CA LYS A 23 0.84 10.76 7.32
C LYS A 23 1.33 9.81 6.25
N MET A 24 1.05 8.51 6.41
CA MET A 24 1.53 7.50 5.47
C MET A 24 0.52 6.40 5.24
N ILE A 25 0.32 6.03 3.98
CA ILE A 25 -0.29 4.75 3.62
C ILE A 25 0.78 3.95 2.90
N SER A 26 1.02 2.71 3.34
CA SER A 26 1.84 1.74 2.61
C SER A 26 0.91 0.78 1.88
N GLN A 27 1.13 0.55 0.58
CA GLN A 27 0.29 -0.30 -0.24
C GLN A 27 1.12 -1.37 -0.95
N VAL A 28 0.60 -2.59 -0.95
CA VAL A 28 1.10 -3.69 -1.75
C VAL A 28 -0.06 -4.43 -2.42
N TYR A 29 0.22 -5.03 -3.58
CA TYR A 29 -0.81 -5.55 -4.49
C TYR A 29 -0.62 -7.06 -4.68
N ASP A 30 -1.67 -7.86 -4.50
CA ASP A 30 -1.58 -9.33 -4.42
C ASP A 30 -0.94 -10.01 -5.64
N GLU A 31 -1.05 -9.38 -6.81
CA GLU A 31 -0.55 -9.89 -8.08
C GLU A 31 0.70 -9.15 -8.57
N ASP A 32 1.23 -8.19 -7.81
CA ASP A 32 2.54 -7.61 -8.10
C ASP A 32 3.61 -8.67 -7.83
N VAL A 33 4.39 -8.96 -8.88
CA VAL A 33 5.51 -9.91 -8.88
C VAL A 33 6.83 -9.22 -9.24
N VAL A 34 6.86 -7.89 -9.27
CA VAL A 34 8.06 -7.13 -9.62
C VAL A 34 8.87 -6.81 -8.38
N ASN A 35 8.28 -6.12 -7.39
CA ASN A 35 8.99 -5.75 -6.15
C ASN A 35 8.53 -6.61 -4.97
N ASP A 36 9.48 -7.19 -4.22
CA ASP A 36 9.14 -7.91 -3.00
C ASP A 36 8.48 -7.00 -1.96
N HIS A 37 7.30 -7.41 -1.48
CA HIS A 37 6.52 -6.66 -0.49
C HIS A 37 7.23 -6.46 0.84
N ARG A 38 8.24 -7.29 1.17
CA ARG A 38 9.11 -7.09 2.35
C ARG A 38 9.71 -5.69 2.39
N LEU A 39 9.99 -5.07 1.25
CA LEU A 39 10.53 -3.72 1.17
C LEU A 39 9.55 -2.68 1.76
N ALA A 40 8.27 -2.77 1.39
CA ALA A 40 7.24 -1.90 1.93
C ALA A 40 7.00 -2.16 3.43
N ILE A 41 7.03 -3.44 3.83
CA ILE A 41 6.88 -3.89 5.22
C ILE A 41 8.00 -3.33 6.10
N ASP A 42 9.26 -3.42 5.65
CA ASP A 42 10.42 -2.87 6.34
C ASP A 42 10.28 -1.36 6.55
N ILE A 43 9.97 -0.60 5.49
CA ILE A 43 9.75 0.86 5.62
C ILE A 43 8.64 1.14 6.63
N TYR A 44 7.50 0.46 6.52
CA TYR A 44 6.37 0.67 7.44
C TYR A 44 6.74 0.39 8.91
N LYS A 45 7.49 -0.67 9.17
CA LYS A 45 7.93 -1.04 10.53
C LYS A 45 8.97 -0.08 11.10
N HIS A 46 9.90 0.43 10.28
CA HIS A 46 11.05 1.18 10.75
C HIS A 46 10.94 2.71 10.59
N ILE A 47 9.88 3.23 9.97
CA ILE A 47 9.64 4.68 9.86
C ILE A 47 9.11 5.28 11.17
N ASN A 48 9.66 6.44 11.55
CA ASN A 48 9.28 7.19 12.74
C ASN A 48 7.99 8.02 12.52
N ILE A 49 6.91 7.33 12.18
CA ILE A 49 5.56 7.88 12.10
C ILE A 49 4.70 7.15 13.14
N PRO A 50 3.93 7.86 13.98
CA PRO A 50 3.04 7.25 14.97
C PRO A 50 2.07 6.26 14.32
N ALA A 51 1.75 5.15 15.01
CA ALA A 51 0.85 4.11 14.48
C ALA A 51 -0.50 4.69 14.00
N GLY A 52 -1.13 5.57 14.78
CA GLY A 52 -2.39 6.22 14.38
C GLY A 52 -2.27 7.24 13.24
N GLU A 53 -1.09 7.40 12.65
CA GLU A 53 -0.81 8.25 11.48
C GLU A 53 -0.25 7.45 10.30
N LYS A 54 -0.26 6.11 10.37
CA LYS A 54 0.12 5.24 9.27
C LYS A 54 -0.69 3.94 9.20
N ASP A 55 -1.12 3.55 8.01
CA ASP A 55 -1.75 2.25 7.77
C ASP A 55 -1.00 1.46 6.69
N PHE A 56 -0.96 0.12 6.82
CA PHE A 56 -0.50 -0.79 5.78
C PHE A 56 -1.70 -1.50 5.15
N ILE A 57 -1.83 -1.42 3.83
CA ILE A 57 -2.98 -1.92 3.08
C ILE A 57 -2.52 -2.94 2.05
N TYR A 58 -3.11 -4.13 2.13
CA TYR A 58 -2.99 -5.18 1.14
C TYR A 58 -4.19 -5.16 0.20
N VAL A 59 -3.94 -4.99 -1.09
CA VAL A 59 -4.99 -4.87 -2.11
C VAL A 59 -5.09 -6.18 -2.89
N ARG A 60 -6.31 -6.73 -3.00
CA ARG A 60 -6.59 -7.99 -3.70
C ARG A 60 -7.36 -7.76 -4.98
N SER A 61 -7.17 -8.65 -5.94
CA SER A 61 -8.04 -8.72 -7.10
C SER A 61 -9.48 -9.05 -6.72
N SER A 62 -10.37 -8.72 -7.65
CA SER A 62 -11.79 -9.07 -7.58
C SER A 62 -12.25 -9.50 -8.96
N VAL A 63 -13.24 -10.39 -9.00
CA VAL A 63 -13.96 -10.74 -10.23
C VAL A 63 -15.42 -10.36 -9.98
N ILE A 64 -16.00 -9.55 -10.85
CA ILE A 64 -17.40 -9.14 -10.79
C ILE A 64 -18.02 -9.44 -12.16
N GLY A 65 -18.99 -10.36 -12.20
CA GLY A 65 -19.46 -10.90 -13.47
C GLY A 65 -18.32 -11.57 -14.25
N ASP A 66 -18.08 -11.13 -15.49
CA ASP A 66 -17.00 -11.58 -16.37
C ASP A 66 -15.75 -10.67 -16.32
N TYR A 67 -15.79 -9.58 -15.55
CA TYR A 67 -14.68 -8.63 -15.46
C TYR A 67 -13.74 -8.94 -14.29
N ARG A 68 -12.43 -8.97 -14.54
CA ARG A 68 -11.39 -9.14 -13.53
C ARG A 68 -10.63 -7.83 -13.26
N TYR A 69 -10.75 -7.37 -12.03
CA TYR A 69 -9.94 -6.29 -11.48
C TYR A 69 -8.62 -6.90 -10.97
N VAL A 70 -7.50 -6.55 -11.60
CA VAL A 70 -6.18 -7.14 -11.35
C VAL A 70 -5.33 -6.13 -10.57
N THR A 71 -4.52 -6.65 -9.67
CA THR A 71 -3.67 -5.92 -8.73
C THR A 71 -2.19 -6.17 -9.06
N ASP A 72 -1.80 -5.97 -10.31
CA ASP A 72 -0.43 -6.17 -10.78
C ASP A 72 0.42 -4.90 -10.63
N HIS A 73 1.70 -5.00 -11.01
CA HIS A 73 2.71 -3.96 -10.80
C HIS A 73 2.39 -2.59 -11.40
N VAL A 74 1.49 -2.55 -12.39
CA VAL A 74 1.25 -1.35 -13.18
C VAL A 74 0.07 -0.51 -12.62
N MET A 75 -0.67 -1.01 -11.62
CA MET A 75 -1.67 -0.25 -10.86
C MET A 75 -1.07 1.01 -10.20
N PRO A 76 -1.82 2.13 -10.09
CA PRO A 76 -3.20 2.38 -10.56
C PRO A 76 -3.25 2.93 -12.00
N SER A 77 -2.20 2.72 -12.80
CA SER A 77 -1.98 3.38 -14.09
C SER A 77 -1.98 2.43 -15.29
N SER A 78 -2.30 1.15 -15.05
CA SER A 78 -2.00 0.05 -15.99
C SER A 78 -2.96 -0.11 -17.14
N ARG A 79 -4.07 0.62 -17.16
CA ARG A 79 -5.23 0.26 -17.96
C ARG A 79 -5.60 1.34 -18.95
N SER A 80 -6.14 0.90 -20.09
CA SER A 80 -6.79 1.74 -21.09
C SER A 80 -8.02 2.50 -20.55
N ALA A 81 -8.49 2.16 -19.35
CA ALA A 81 -9.57 2.82 -18.64
C ALA A 81 -9.34 2.78 -17.13
N TYR A 82 -9.72 3.86 -16.45
CA TYR A 82 -9.82 3.90 -14.99
C TYR A 82 -10.93 2.97 -14.50
N ASP A 83 -10.65 2.20 -13.46
CA ASP A 83 -11.60 1.26 -12.88
C ASP A 83 -11.80 1.46 -11.36
N ALA A 84 -12.61 0.57 -10.78
CA ALA A 84 -12.98 0.63 -9.37
C ALA A 84 -11.79 0.45 -8.41
N LEU A 85 -10.76 -0.34 -8.76
CA LEU A 85 -9.58 -0.45 -7.92
C LEU A 85 -8.79 0.86 -7.92
N ASP A 86 -8.60 1.50 -9.08
CA ASP A 86 -7.85 2.76 -9.17
C ASP A 86 -8.45 3.82 -8.23
N TYR A 87 -9.78 3.98 -8.29
CA TYR A 87 -10.47 4.93 -7.43
C TYR A 87 -10.50 4.48 -5.97
N TYR A 88 -11.08 3.31 -5.67
CA TYR A 88 -11.39 2.95 -4.28
C TYR A 88 -10.17 2.48 -3.48
N ALA A 89 -9.18 1.85 -4.14
CA ALA A 89 -7.97 1.39 -3.49
C ALA A 89 -6.88 2.47 -3.44
N VAL A 90 -6.82 3.42 -4.37
CA VAL A 90 -5.73 4.42 -4.40
C VAL A 90 -6.25 5.85 -4.28
N TYR A 91 -6.97 6.37 -5.28
CA TYR A 91 -7.25 7.80 -5.34
C TYR A 91 -8.17 8.30 -4.23
N ARG A 92 -9.17 7.51 -3.81
CA ARG A 92 -10.05 7.83 -2.68
C ARG A 92 -9.27 7.96 -1.37
N LEU A 93 -8.30 7.08 -1.13
CA LEU A 93 -7.48 7.12 0.07
C LEU A 93 -6.52 8.32 0.04
N LEU A 94 -5.94 8.61 -1.12
CA LEU A 94 -5.08 9.76 -1.32
C LEU A 94 -5.85 11.08 -1.14
N ASP A 95 -7.03 11.21 -1.74
CA ASP A 95 -7.91 12.37 -1.58
C ASP A 95 -8.29 12.61 -0.11
N ALA A 96 -8.74 11.57 0.58
CA ALA A 96 -9.03 11.63 2.00
C ALA A 96 -7.78 11.98 2.85
N MET A 97 -6.60 11.47 2.47
CA MET A 97 -5.36 11.78 3.18
C MET A 97 -4.96 13.25 2.98
N MET A 98 -5.22 13.82 1.80
CA MET A 98 -5.02 15.25 1.55
C MET A 98 -5.99 16.10 2.39
N ASP A 99 -7.29 15.79 2.39
CA ASP A 99 -8.28 16.51 3.21
C ASP A 99 -7.96 16.42 4.70
N TYR A 100 -7.56 15.23 5.17
CA TYR A 100 -7.10 15.07 6.54
C TYR A 100 -5.85 15.90 6.84
N SER A 101 -4.85 15.87 5.95
CA SER A 101 -3.55 16.52 6.18
C SER A 101 -3.65 18.05 6.14
N PHE A 102 -4.46 18.60 5.24
CA PHE A 102 -4.54 20.04 5.02
C PHE A 102 -5.68 20.71 5.77
N ASN A 103 -6.80 20.01 5.98
CA ASN A 103 -7.99 20.58 6.61
C ASN A 103 -8.32 19.95 7.98
N GLY A 104 -7.56 18.94 8.43
CA GLY A 104 -7.79 18.29 9.72
C GLY A 104 -9.09 17.47 9.80
N SER A 105 -9.65 17.08 8.65
CA SER A 105 -10.93 16.39 8.54
C SER A 105 -10.91 15.02 9.22
N ALA A 106 -11.63 14.89 10.33
CA ALA A 106 -11.74 13.62 11.07
C ALA A 106 -12.49 12.53 10.28
N ALA A 107 -13.44 12.93 9.43
CA ALA A 107 -14.13 12.00 8.53
C ALA A 107 -13.16 11.47 7.46
N ALA A 108 -12.32 12.34 6.89
CA ALA A 108 -11.31 11.93 5.92
C ALA A 108 -10.23 11.06 6.56
N LYS A 109 -9.85 11.32 7.83
CA LYS A 109 -8.98 10.41 8.58
C LYS A 109 -9.54 8.99 8.63
N LYS A 110 -10.85 8.81 8.88
CA LYS A 110 -11.48 7.48 8.88
C LYS A 110 -11.40 6.76 7.54
N VAL A 111 -11.34 7.49 6.43
CA VAL A 111 -11.21 6.91 5.08
C VAL A 111 -9.75 6.59 4.79
N ALA A 112 -8.82 7.50 5.06
CA ALA A 112 -7.40 7.34 4.74
C ALA A 112 -6.64 6.43 5.71
N LEU A 113 -6.84 6.66 7.01
CA LEU A 113 -6.11 6.05 8.13
C LEU A 113 -7.11 5.50 9.16
N GLY A 114 -8.11 4.79 8.66
CA GLY A 114 -9.22 4.26 9.45
C GLY A 114 -8.89 3.00 10.24
N SER A 115 -7.68 2.45 10.09
CA SER A 115 -7.22 1.21 10.72
C SER A 115 -8.22 0.05 10.56
N GLY A 116 -8.74 -0.12 9.34
CA GLY A 116 -9.71 -1.17 9.00
C GLY A 116 -11.18 -0.78 9.18
N SER A 117 -11.49 0.51 9.38
CA SER A 117 -12.87 1.00 9.46
C SER A 117 -13.68 0.66 8.19
N PRO A 118 -15.02 0.55 8.28
CA PRO A 118 -15.86 0.40 7.10
C PRO A 118 -15.64 1.49 6.05
N GLU A 119 -15.42 2.73 6.48
CA GLU A 119 -15.16 3.87 5.59
C GLU A 119 -13.86 3.67 4.78
N GLN A 120 -12.84 3.04 5.38
CA GLN A 120 -11.59 2.74 4.70
C GLN A 120 -11.70 1.51 3.80
N ILE A 121 -12.25 0.39 4.30
CA ILE A 121 -12.11 -0.91 3.61
C ILE A 121 -13.21 -1.22 2.59
N THR A 122 -14.33 -0.50 2.63
CA THR A 122 -15.47 -0.80 1.76
C THR A 122 -15.13 -0.52 0.30
N MET A 123 -15.28 -1.57 -0.51
CA MET A 123 -15.14 -1.54 -1.97
C MET A 123 -16.54 -1.59 -2.62
N PRO A 124 -16.70 -1.16 -3.88
CA PRO A 124 -18.02 -1.08 -4.50
C PRO A 124 -18.59 -2.46 -4.79
N SER A 125 -19.91 -2.50 -4.99
CA SER A 125 -20.65 -3.69 -5.41
C SER A 125 -21.42 -3.41 -6.70
N PHE A 126 -21.59 -4.44 -7.52
CA PHE A 126 -22.41 -4.40 -8.73
C PHE A 126 -23.26 -5.66 -8.82
N ASN A 127 -24.57 -5.51 -9.10
CA ASN A 127 -25.53 -6.62 -9.16
C ASN A 127 -25.49 -7.58 -7.95
N GLY A 128 -25.34 -7.03 -6.75
CA GLY A 128 -25.29 -7.81 -5.51
C GLY A 128 -23.96 -8.53 -5.24
N GLN A 129 -22.98 -8.40 -6.14
CA GLN A 129 -21.63 -8.91 -5.93
C GLN A 129 -20.70 -7.77 -5.51
N ALA A 130 -20.10 -7.90 -4.33
CA ALA A 130 -19.12 -6.94 -3.82
C ALA A 130 -17.70 -7.31 -4.25
N MET A 131 -16.87 -6.30 -4.50
CA MET A 131 -15.43 -6.48 -4.60
C MET A 131 -14.85 -6.87 -3.24
N SER A 132 -13.70 -7.56 -3.26
CA SER A 132 -12.94 -7.89 -2.06
C SER A 132 -12.61 -6.60 -1.29
N PRO A 133 -12.91 -6.50 0.02
CA PRO A 133 -12.56 -5.32 0.81
C PRO A 133 -11.04 -5.14 0.89
N LEU A 134 -10.59 -3.92 1.19
CA LEU A 134 -9.17 -3.69 1.48
C LEU A 134 -8.79 -4.40 2.79
N GLU A 135 -7.59 -4.99 2.82
CA GLU A 135 -7.09 -5.67 4.01
C GLU A 135 -6.05 -4.77 4.70
N VAL A 136 -6.42 -4.19 5.84
CA VAL A 136 -5.61 -3.22 6.60
C VAL A 136 -5.00 -3.90 7.83
N THR A 137 -3.74 -3.61 8.14
CA THR A 137 -3.06 -4.16 9.32
C THR A 137 -1.94 -3.24 9.81
N ASP A 138 -1.70 -3.25 11.12
CA ASP A 138 -0.53 -2.60 11.75
C ASP A 138 0.65 -3.57 11.92
N MET A 139 0.44 -4.85 11.64
CA MET A 139 1.43 -5.92 11.77
C MET A 139 1.59 -6.66 10.44
N PRO A 140 2.08 -5.98 9.38
CA PRO A 140 2.17 -6.62 8.08
C PRO A 140 3.27 -7.69 8.07
N THR A 141 2.96 -8.81 7.42
CA THR A 141 3.87 -9.93 7.18
C THR A 141 3.87 -10.30 5.70
N PRO A 142 5.02 -10.76 5.15
CA PRO A 142 5.07 -11.17 3.75
C PRO A 142 4.16 -12.37 3.49
N ARG A 143 3.37 -12.32 2.40
CA ARG A 143 2.48 -13.45 2.04
C ARG A 143 3.13 -14.50 1.16
N TYR A 144 4.17 -14.11 0.44
CA TYR A 144 4.82 -14.98 -0.53
C TYR A 144 6.34 -15.07 -0.29
N PRO A 145 6.97 -16.19 -0.64
CA PRO A 145 8.42 -16.30 -0.66
C PRO A 145 9.04 -15.31 -1.64
N GLN A 146 10.22 -14.76 -1.31
CA GLN A 146 10.89 -13.76 -2.14
C GLN A 146 11.21 -14.22 -3.57
N ILE A 147 11.33 -15.54 -3.80
CA ILE A 147 11.56 -16.12 -5.14
C ILE A 147 10.43 -15.83 -6.14
N ARG A 148 9.25 -15.41 -5.65
CA ARG A 148 8.13 -14.98 -6.49
C ARG A 148 8.42 -13.66 -7.23
N TYR A 149 9.28 -12.81 -6.68
CA TYR A 149 9.46 -11.44 -7.16
C TYR A 149 10.68 -11.30 -8.07
N GLN A 150 10.56 -10.48 -9.12
CA GLN A 150 11.67 -10.14 -10.01
C GLN A 150 12.81 -9.45 -9.24
N PHE A 151 12.48 -8.59 -8.29
CA PHE A 151 13.39 -7.90 -7.39
C PHE A 151 13.17 -8.40 -5.95
N PRO A 152 13.79 -9.52 -5.57
CA PRO A 152 13.66 -10.09 -4.23
C PRO A 152 14.30 -9.17 -3.18
N CYS A 153 13.74 -9.14 -1.98
CA CYS A 153 14.27 -8.30 -0.89
C CYS A 153 15.71 -8.71 -0.53
N GLY A 154 16.01 -10.01 -0.52
CA GLY A 154 17.33 -10.56 -0.24
C GLY A 154 18.40 -10.30 -1.32
N SER A 155 18.13 -9.47 -2.33
CA SER A 155 19.14 -9.08 -3.31
C SER A 155 20.33 -8.42 -2.62
N ALA A 156 21.56 -8.80 -2.98
CA ALA A 156 22.79 -8.21 -2.43
C ALA A 156 22.91 -6.70 -2.72
N THR A 157 22.17 -6.21 -3.72
CA THR A 157 22.08 -4.77 -4.03
C THR A 157 21.12 -4.02 -3.12
N ASN A 158 20.27 -4.69 -2.34
CA ASN A 158 19.33 -4.03 -1.44
C ASN A 158 20.08 -3.41 -0.24
N PRO A 159 20.09 -2.08 -0.07
CA PRO A 159 20.76 -1.43 1.07
C PRO A 159 20.10 -1.77 2.41
N ARG A 160 18.88 -2.33 2.39
CA ARG A 160 18.11 -2.73 3.56
C ARG A 160 17.95 -4.25 3.67
N ILE A 161 18.86 -5.03 3.06
CA ILE A 161 18.83 -6.50 3.07
C ILE A 161 18.69 -7.11 4.48
N ALA A 162 19.27 -6.47 5.50
CA ALA A 162 19.19 -6.91 6.89
C ALA A 162 17.78 -6.86 7.50
N PHE A 163 16.82 -6.20 6.84
CA PHE A 163 15.44 -6.02 7.30
C PHE A 163 14.43 -6.85 6.49
N CYS A 164 14.90 -7.79 5.67
CA CYS A 164 14.07 -8.65 4.83
C CYS A 164 13.44 -9.83 5.60
N GLU A 165 12.69 -9.52 6.65
CA GLU A 165 11.95 -10.48 7.48
C GLU A 165 10.54 -10.76 6.92
#